data_AF-A0A7W2AMQ6-F1
#
_entry.id   AF-A0A7W2AMQ6-F1
#
_cell.length_a   1.000
_cell.length_b   1.000
_cell.length_c   1.000
_cell.angle_alpha   90.00
_cell.angle_beta   90.00
_cell.angle_gamma   90.00
#
_symmetry.space_group_name_H-M   'P 1'
#
loop_
_entity.id
_entity.type
_entity.pdbx_description
1 polymer ?
#
loop_
_entity_poly.entity_id
_entity_poly.type
_entity_poly.pdbx_seq_one_letter_code
_entity_poly.pdbx_strand_id
1 'polypeptide(L)'
;MAINNVIDLDAKLSLTKSVKIAGKVYEVQISDEIDKTITDLTTIDIPDQLKNMTSKLEKMDEDDNGAKEFKEFTQFEMDELKDKAVTTLDVILGSGEGNRVYNFYNKSTKALFTIIGLLEKELGEVVSERSKTAKKHYKNNRKK
;
A
#
# COMPACT_ATOMS: atom_id res chain seq x y z
N MET A 1 -5.16 0.82 50.41
CA MET A 1 -4.48 0.41 49.16
C MET A 1 -5.33 0.88 48.01
N ALA A 2 -4.91 1.92 47.29
CA ALA A 2 -5.59 2.34 46.07
C ALA A 2 -5.31 1.29 45.00
N ILE A 3 -6.33 0.54 44.61
CA ILE A 3 -6.26 -0.31 43.43
C ILE A 3 -6.13 0.66 42.25
N ASN A 4 -4.95 0.69 41.62
CA ASN A 4 -4.74 1.42 40.37
C ASN A 4 -5.69 0.85 39.32
N ASN A 5 -6.89 1.44 39.23
CA ASN A 5 -7.95 1.06 38.31
C ASN A 5 -7.75 1.77 36.95
N VAL A 6 -6.49 1.91 36.53
CA VAL A 6 -6.14 2.53 35.25
C VAL A 6 -6.29 1.45 34.19
N ILE A 7 -7.34 1.58 33.37
CA ILE A 7 -7.53 0.73 32.20
C ILE A 7 -6.62 1.28 31.11
N ASP A 8 -5.64 0.49 30.69
CA ASP A 8 -4.76 0.79 29.56
C ASP A 8 -5.54 0.64 28.25
N LEU A 9 -6.06 1.78 27.77
CA LEU A 9 -6.74 1.87 26.49
C LEU A 9 -5.74 1.92 25.33
N ASP A 10 -4.50 2.34 25.57
CA ASP A 10 -3.46 2.47 24.54
C ASP A 10 -3.01 1.09 24.06
N ALA A 11 -2.80 0.14 24.98
CA ALA A 11 -2.53 -1.25 24.61
C ALA A 11 -3.70 -1.91 23.86
N LYS A 12 -4.94 -1.54 24.20
CA LYS A 12 -6.15 -2.07 23.56
C LYS A 12 -6.43 -1.44 22.20
N LEU A 13 -6.03 -0.17 22.04
CA LEU A 13 -6.22 0.64 20.84
C LEU A 13 -4.95 0.77 19.98
N SER A 14 -3.83 0.15 20.37
CA SER A 14 -2.58 0.13 19.59
C SER A 14 -2.85 -0.30 18.15
N LEU A 15 -2.51 0.59 17.21
CA LEU A 15 -2.71 0.44 15.78
C LEU A 15 -1.41 0.03 15.09
N THR A 16 -0.40 -0.40 15.84
CA THR A 16 0.92 -0.67 15.29
C THR A 16 1.08 -2.14 14.92
N LYS A 17 1.55 -2.42 13.71
CA LYS A 17 1.92 -3.74 13.23
C LYS A 17 3.41 -3.76 12.89
N SER A 18 4.14 -4.73 13.45
CA SER A 18 5.53 -4.96 13.06
C SER A 18 5.60 -5.77 11.77
N VAL A 19 6.27 -5.23 10.75
CA VAL A 19 6.48 -5.89 9.45
C VAL A 19 7.95 -5.90 9.09
N LYS A 20 8.42 -6.95 8.40
CA LYS A 20 9.81 -7.04 7.92
C LYS A 20 9.85 -6.92 6.41
N ILE A 21 10.53 -5.88 5.91
CA ILE A 21 10.64 -5.59 4.48
C ILE A 21 12.11 -5.29 4.15
N ALA A 22 12.64 -5.93 3.10
CA ALA A 22 14.02 -5.70 2.66
C ALA A 22 15.05 -5.77 3.81
N GLY A 23 14.92 -6.78 4.67
CA GLY A 23 15.81 -7.04 5.81
C GLY A 23 15.57 -6.17 7.06
N LYS A 24 14.83 -5.06 6.97
CA LYS A 24 14.54 -4.14 8.08
C LYS A 24 13.16 -4.41 8.68
N VAL A 25 13.03 -4.25 9.99
CA VAL A 25 11.75 -4.32 10.71
C VAL A 25 11.20 -2.91 10.85
N TYR A 26 9.91 -2.74 10.58
CA TYR A 26 9.17 -1.49 10.68
C TYR A 26 8.00 -1.67 11.63
N GLU A 27 7.72 -0.63 12.39
CA GLU A 27 6.49 -0.49 13.16
C GLU A 27 5.54 0.41 12.38
N VAL A 28 4.63 -0.21 11.63
CA VAL A 28 3.67 0.52 10.79
C VAL A 28 2.44 0.83 11.62
N GLN A 29 2.11 2.11 11.77
CA GLN A 29 0.86 2.52 12.39
C GLN A 29 -0.28 2.46 11.37
N ILE A 30 -1.37 1.79 11.71
CA ILE A 30 -2.59 1.81 10.93
C ILE A 30 -3.25 3.17 11.16
N SER A 31 -3.43 3.92 10.09
CA SER A 31 -4.08 5.23 10.10
C SER A 31 -4.90 5.41 8.83
N ASP A 32 -5.90 6.30 8.89
CA ASP A 32 -6.72 6.64 7.73
C ASP A 32 -5.86 7.17 6.56
N GLU A 33 -4.73 7.81 6.85
CA GLU A 33 -3.77 8.29 5.86
C GLU A 33 -3.08 7.14 5.13
N ILE A 34 -2.65 6.10 5.84
CA ILE A 34 -2.03 4.91 5.24
C ILE A 34 -3.06 4.14 4.41
N ASP A 35 -4.26 3.94 4.95
CA ASP A 35 -5.34 3.25 4.24
C ASP A 35 -5.73 3.99 2.95
N LYS A 36 -5.85 5.31 3.01
CA LYS A 36 -6.09 6.14 1.83
C LYS A 36 -4.95 6.04 0.81
N THR A 37 -3.70 6.16 1.27
CA THR A 37 -2.52 6.12 0.38
C THR A 37 -2.41 4.78 -0.36
N ILE A 38 -2.71 3.68 0.33
CA ILE A 38 -2.75 2.34 -0.27
C ILE A 38 -3.90 2.24 -1.26
N THR A 39 -5.12 2.66 -0.87
CA THR A 39 -6.31 2.60 -1.72
C THR A 39 -6.15 3.45 -2.99
N ASP A 40 -5.60 4.65 -2.88
CA ASP A 40 -5.35 5.55 -4.03
C ASP A 40 -4.38 4.91 -5.04
N LEU A 41 -3.48 4.03 -4.59
CA LEU A 41 -2.59 3.27 -5.46
C LEU A 41 -3.22 2.00 -6.02
N THR A 42 -3.98 1.24 -5.21
CA THR A 42 -4.59 -0.03 -5.63
C THR A 42 -5.84 0.15 -6.49
N THR A 43 -6.46 1.33 -6.44
CA THR A 43 -7.51 1.76 -7.38
C THR A 43 -6.98 2.17 -8.74
N ILE A 44 -5.66 2.25 -8.93
CA ILE A 44 -5.06 2.36 -10.27
C ILE A 44 -5.34 1.05 -11.00
N ASP A 45 -6.34 1.09 -11.87
CA ASP A 45 -6.72 -0.05 -12.69
C ASP A 45 -5.65 -0.28 -13.77
N ILE A 46 -4.68 -1.14 -13.47
CA ILE A 46 -3.64 -1.58 -14.42
C ILE A 46 -4.24 -2.00 -15.79
N PRO A 47 -5.40 -2.70 -15.84
CA PRO A 47 -6.19 -2.89 -17.05
C PRO A 47 -6.50 -1.61 -17.86
N ASP A 48 -6.92 -0.52 -17.21
CA ASP A 48 -7.21 0.75 -17.91
C ASP A 48 -5.92 1.41 -18.43
N GLN A 49 -4.81 1.30 -17.71
CA GLN A 49 -3.52 1.75 -18.23
C GLN A 49 -3.06 0.91 -19.43
N LEU A 50 -3.22 -0.42 -19.37
CA LEU A 50 -2.99 -1.32 -20.52
C LEU A 50 -3.89 -0.98 -21.71
N LYS A 51 -5.14 -0.60 -21.44
CA LYS A 51 -6.08 -0.15 -22.47
C LYS A 51 -5.63 1.17 -23.09
N ASN A 52 -5.17 2.12 -22.28
CA ASN A 52 -4.60 3.38 -22.76
C ASN A 52 -3.33 3.15 -23.61
N MET A 53 -2.47 2.20 -23.21
CA MET A 53 -1.31 1.79 -24.01
C MET A 53 -1.74 1.18 -25.36
N THR A 54 -2.76 0.31 -25.35
CA THR A 54 -3.27 -0.36 -26.56
C THR A 54 -3.94 0.63 -27.50
N SER A 55 -4.80 1.52 -27.00
CA SER A 55 -5.46 2.56 -27.80
C SER A 55 -4.51 3.63 -28.32
N LYS A 56 -3.34 3.82 -27.69
CA LYS A 56 -2.30 4.72 -28.19
C LYS A 56 -1.43 4.04 -29.25
N LEU A 57 -1.15 2.74 -29.10
CA LEU A 57 -0.57 1.88 -30.13
C LEU A 57 -1.37 1.90 -31.43
N GLU A 58 -2.70 1.73 -31.33
CA GLU A 58 -3.60 1.73 -32.49
C GLU A 58 -3.63 3.07 -33.25
N LYS A 59 -3.14 4.15 -32.64
CA LYS A 59 -3.13 5.51 -33.20
C LYS A 59 -1.75 5.97 -33.67
N MET A 60 -0.71 5.15 -33.48
CA MET A 60 0.64 5.47 -33.93
C MET A 60 0.83 5.00 -35.37
N ASP A 61 1.44 5.85 -36.21
CA ASP A 61 1.83 5.49 -37.56
C ASP A 61 2.83 4.32 -37.53
N GLU A 62 2.76 3.40 -38.49
CA GLU A 62 3.61 2.18 -38.56
C GLU A 62 5.09 2.47 -38.89
N ASP A 63 5.52 3.73 -38.87
CA ASP A 63 6.90 4.13 -39.16
C ASP A 63 7.80 4.08 -37.91
N ASP A 64 9.12 4.26 -38.11
CA ASP A 64 10.11 4.23 -37.03
C ASP A 64 9.86 5.31 -35.94
N ASN A 65 9.12 6.39 -36.26
CA ASN A 65 8.75 7.41 -35.27
C ASN A 65 7.64 6.91 -34.34
N GLY A 66 6.62 6.22 -34.87
CA GLY A 66 5.56 5.62 -34.06
C GLY A 66 6.10 4.60 -33.04
N ALA A 67 7.07 3.76 -33.43
CA ALA A 67 7.72 2.82 -32.52
C ALA A 67 8.53 3.50 -31.40
N LYS A 68 9.19 4.62 -31.72
CA LYS A 68 9.94 5.42 -30.74
C LYS A 68 9.00 6.13 -29.76
N GLU A 69 7.95 6.78 -30.25
CA GLU A 69 6.94 7.44 -29.42
C GLU A 69 6.22 6.43 -28.51
N PHE A 70 5.96 5.21 -29.00
CA PHE A 70 5.39 4.14 -28.19
C PHE A 70 6.30 3.74 -27.03
N LYS A 71 7.60 3.58 -27.31
CA LYS A 71 8.60 3.22 -26.31
C LYS A 71 8.75 4.31 -25.25
N GLU A 72 8.84 5.57 -25.66
CA GLU A 72 8.94 6.71 -24.74
C GLU A 72 7.69 6.84 -23.86
N PHE A 73 6.50 6.68 -24.45
CA PHE A 73 5.25 6.70 -23.69
C PHE A 73 5.16 5.56 -22.67
N THR A 74 5.48 4.32 -23.09
CA THR A 74 5.46 3.16 -22.20
C THR A 74 6.46 3.33 -21.05
N GLN A 75 7.63 3.87 -21.35
CA GLN A 75 8.65 4.10 -20.34
C GLN A 75 8.23 5.19 -19.34
N PHE A 76 7.59 6.27 -19.82
CA PHE A 76 7.01 7.30 -18.97
C PHE A 76 5.95 6.75 -18.01
N GLU A 77 4.98 5.97 -18.50
CA GLU A 77 3.93 5.37 -17.65
C GLU A 77 4.53 4.41 -16.60
N MET A 78 5.54 3.62 -16.98
CA MET A 78 6.22 2.70 -16.05
C MET A 78 7.01 3.45 -14.98
N ASP A 79 7.63 4.58 -15.35
CA ASP A 79 8.32 5.45 -14.40
C ASP A 79 7.34 6.12 -13.44
N GLU A 80 6.18 6.56 -13.92
CA GLU A 80 5.12 7.14 -13.08
C GLU A 80 4.58 6.10 -12.08
N LEU A 81 4.32 4.87 -12.52
CA LEU A 81 3.90 3.78 -11.64
C LEU A 81 4.95 3.45 -10.57
N LYS A 82 6.22 3.43 -10.96
CA LYS A 82 7.34 3.25 -10.05
C LYS A 82 7.40 4.38 -9.02
N ASP A 83 7.31 5.63 -9.44
CA ASP A 83 7.38 6.79 -8.56
C ASP A 83 6.20 6.83 -7.58
N LYS A 84 5.00 6.47 -8.03
CA LYS A 84 3.82 6.31 -7.16
C LYS A 84 4.04 5.21 -6.12
N ALA A 85 4.49 4.02 -6.52
CA ALA A 85 4.75 2.93 -5.60
C ALA A 85 5.86 3.26 -4.57
N VAL A 86 6.92 3.97 -5.01
CA VAL A 86 7.98 4.47 -4.11
C VAL A 86 7.41 5.46 -3.11
N THR A 87 6.61 6.43 -3.56
CA THR A 87 6.00 7.45 -2.71
C THR A 87 5.06 6.84 -1.69
N THR A 88 4.22 5.87 -2.09
CA THR A 88 3.36 5.12 -1.18
C THR A 88 4.16 4.42 -0.08
N LEU A 89 5.27 3.76 -0.43
CA LEU A 89 6.13 3.14 0.58
C LEU A 89 6.86 4.15 1.47
N ASP A 90 7.21 5.32 0.96
CA ASP A 90 7.78 6.40 1.76
C ASP A 90 6.79 6.93 2.81
N VAL A 91 5.49 7.00 2.47
CA VAL A 91 4.44 7.38 3.43
C VAL A 91 4.28 6.31 4.51
N ILE A 92 4.30 5.03 4.14
CA ILE A 92 4.04 3.92 5.08
C ILE A 92 5.25 3.62 5.98
N LEU A 93 6.46 3.65 5.40
CA LEU A 93 7.68 3.16 6.04
C LEU A 93 8.62 4.29 6.50
N GLY A 94 8.39 5.50 6.02
CA GLY A 94 9.22 6.68 6.25
C GLY A 94 9.97 7.14 5.00
N SER A 95 10.31 8.42 4.96
CA SER A 95 10.95 9.07 3.80
C SER A 95 12.22 8.34 3.34
N GLY A 96 12.33 8.08 2.03
CA GLY A 96 13.46 7.40 1.39
C GLY A 96 13.41 5.87 1.45
N GLU A 97 12.49 5.27 2.20
CA GLU A 97 12.41 3.82 2.35
C GLU A 97 11.87 3.11 1.10
N GLY A 98 10.97 3.74 0.34
CA GLY A 98 10.49 3.25 -0.94
C GLY A 98 11.63 3.03 -1.94
N ASN A 99 12.55 4.00 -2.07
CA ASN A 99 13.75 3.86 -2.90
C ASN A 99 14.72 2.80 -2.36
N ARG A 100 14.88 2.70 -1.04
CA ARG A 100 15.70 1.65 -0.42
C ARG A 100 15.16 0.26 -0.73
N VAL A 101 13.85 0.07 -0.57
CA VAL A 101 13.15 -1.19 -0.86
C VAL A 101 13.23 -1.51 -2.35
N TYR A 102 13.02 -0.52 -3.23
CA TYR A 102 13.18 -0.68 -4.68
C TYR A 102 14.57 -1.19 -5.05
N ASN A 103 15.63 -0.58 -4.53
CA ASN A 103 17.00 -1.02 -4.77
C ASN A 103 17.30 -2.41 -4.20
N PHE A 104 16.76 -2.74 -3.02
CA PHE A 104 16.95 -4.07 -2.41
C PHE A 104 16.35 -5.18 -3.28
N TYR A 105 15.20 -4.95 -3.89
CA TYR A 105 14.54 -5.91 -4.79
C TYR A 105 14.94 -5.72 -6.27
N ASN A 106 16.21 -5.36 -6.52
CA ASN A 106 16.80 -5.23 -7.86
C ASN A 106 16.03 -4.28 -8.80
N LYS A 107 15.54 -3.16 -8.26
CA LYS A 107 14.81 -2.15 -9.01
C LYS A 107 13.54 -2.70 -9.68
N SER A 108 12.83 -3.58 -8.97
CA SER A 108 11.59 -4.18 -9.46
C SER A 108 10.36 -3.40 -8.98
N THR A 109 9.72 -2.65 -9.90
CA THR A 109 8.43 -1.98 -9.63
C THR A 109 7.36 -2.98 -9.20
N LYS A 110 7.33 -4.16 -9.83
CA LYS A 110 6.41 -5.26 -9.46
C LYS A 110 6.60 -5.71 -8.02
N ALA A 111 7.83 -5.75 -7.52
CA ALA A 111 8.08 -6.08 -6.11
C ALA A 111 7.49 -5.02 -5.17
N LEU A 112 7.55 -3.73 -5.53
CA LEU A 112 6.94 -2.66 -4.74
C LEU A 112 5.41 -2.85 -4.63
N PHE A 113 4.73 -3.02 -5.77
CA PHE A 113 3.28 -3.28 -5.78
C PHE A 113 2.89 -4.53 -4.99
N THR A 114 3.70 -5.60 -5.09
CA THR A 114 3.48 -6.82 -4.31
C THR A 114 3.57 -6.56 -2.81
N ILE A 115 4.57 -5.77 -2.38
CA ILE A 115 4.74 -5.39 -0.97
C ILE A 115 3.55 -4.55 -0.50
N ILE A 116 3.10 -3.59 -1.31
CA ILE A 116 1.97 -2.72 -0.97
C ILE A 116 0.67 -3.51 -0.83
N GLY A 117 0.38 -4.47 -1.73
CA GLY A 117 -0.79 -5.34 -1.59
C GLY A 117 -0.71 -6.27 -0.37
N LEU A 118 0.48 -6.74 -0.01
CA LEU A 118 0.68 -7.49 1.24
C LEU A 118 0.46 -6.62 2.47
N LEU A 119 0.91 -5.36 2.45
CA LEU A 119 0.66 -4.40 3.52
C LEU A 119 -0.84 -4.12 3.66
N GLU A 120 -1.55 -3.85 2.55
CA GLU A 120 -3.01 -3.66 2.55
C GLU A 120 -3.72 -4.82 3.26
N LYS A 121 -3.39 -6.06 2.89
CA LYS A 121 -3.97 -7.25 3.49
C LYS A 121 -3.69 -7.35 4.99
N GLU A 122 -2.42 -7.24 5.38
CA GLU A 122 -2.00 -7.41 6.79
C GLU A 122 -2.56 -6.31 7.70
N LEU A 123 -2.63 -5.07 7.22
CA LEU A 123 -3.21 -3.95 7.96
C LEU A 123 -4.74 -4.09 8.05
N GLY A 124 -5.40 -4.50 6.97
CA GLY A 124 -6.84 -4.75 6.94
C GLY A 124 -7.30 -5.89 7.87
N GLU A 125 -6.46 -6.92 8.05
CA GLU A 125 -6.73 -8.01 9.01
C GLU A 125 -6.80 -7.50 10.45
N VAL A 126 -5.91 -6.59 10.85
CA VAL A 126 -5.90 -5.99 12.21
C VAL A 126 -7.19 -5.20 12.47
N VAL A 127 -7.65 -4.43 11.48
CA VAL A 127 -8.92 -3.68 11.57
C VAL A 127 -10.11 -4.64 11.67
N SER A 128 -10.12 -5.72 10.88
CA SER A 128 -11.17 -6.73 10.86
C SER A 128 -11.28 -7.47 12.20
N GLU A 129 -10.17 -7.89 12.80
CA GLU A 129 -10.14 -8.58 14.10
C GLU A 129 -10.68 -7.70 15.23
N ARG A 130 -10.38 -6.40 15.19
CA ARG A 130 -10.98 -5.43 16.12
C ARG A 130 -12.48 -5.31 15.95
N SER A 131 -12.97 -5.20 14.72
CA SER A 131 -14.41 -5.09 14.45
C SER A 131 -15.17 -6.29 15.03
N LYS A 132 -14.60 -7.49 14.95
CA LYS A 132 -15.15 -8.73 15.53
C LYS A 132 -15.14 -8.68 17.05
N THR A 133 -14.04 -8.23 17.66
CA THR A 133 -13.90 -8.11 19.12
C THR A 133 -14.89 -7.08 19.70
N ALA A 134 -15.01 -5.91 19.08
CA ALA A 134 -15.98 -4.89 19.46
C ALA A 134 -17.42 -5.40 19.34
N LYS A 135 -17.78 -6.03 18.21
CA LYS A 135 -19.12 -6.63 18.01
C LYS A 135 -19.43 -7.70 19.07
N LYS A 136 -18.45 -8.52 19.47
CA LYS A 136 -18.62 -9.52 20.55
C LYS A 136 -18.89 -8.87 21.90
N HIS A 137 -18.20 -7.77 22.21
CA HIS A 137 -18.44 -6.99 23.43
C HIS A 137 -19.86 -6.41 23.47
N TYR A 138 -20.32 -5.75 22.40
CA TYR A 138 -21.68 -5.21 22.33
C TYR A 138 -22.78 -6.28 22.34
N LYS A 139 -22.54 -7.43 21.71
CA LYS A 139 -23.50 -8.55 21.68
C LYS A 139 -23.66 -9.23 23.06
N ASN A 140 -22.59 -9.29 23.84
CA ASN A 140 -22.64 -9.85 25.20
C ASN A 140 -23.31 -8.89 26.20
N ASN A 141 -23.15 -7.57 26.03
CA ASN A 141 -23.80 -6.59 26.91
C ASN A 141 -25.29 -6.37 26.62
N ARG A 142 -25.79 -6.75 25.44
CA ARG A 142 -27.23 -6.74 25.11
C ARG A 142 -28.01 -7.95 25.65
N LYS A 143 -27.33 -8.95 26.23
CA LYS A 143 -27.94 -10.17 26.78
C LYS A 143 -28.07 -10.15 28.32
N LYS A 144 -27.77 -9.02 28.97
CA LYS A 144 -28.01 -8.81 30.40
C LYS A 144 -29.22 -7.92 30.60
#